data_AF-A0A7S1K2I6-F1
#
_entry.id   AF-A0A7S1K2I6-F1
#
_cell.length_a   1.000
_cell.length_b   1.000
_cell.length_c   1.000
_cell.angle_alpha   90.00
_cell.angle_beta   90.00
_cell.angle_gamma   90.00
#
_symmetry.space_group_name_H-M   'P 1'
#
loop_
_entity.id
_entity.type
_entity.pdbx_description
1 polymer ?
#
loop_
_entity_poly.entity_id
_entity_poly.type
_entity_poly.pdbx_seq_one_letter_code
_entity_poly.pdbx_strand_id
1 'polypeptide(L)'
;APHTQKKMGGGELLKGGYELPPAHASLEDYVRQTVKEPPLDNSEEINKTIALLPKVKGVSYCAYEQSWRGSFKQKKGGEPLSRTYLAEEAGGFIEAWCRAVHARRIFRLGGDESAAPPTSGP
;
A
#
# COMPACT_ATOMS: atom_id res chain seq x y z
N ALA A 1 -8.18 24.97 -35.02
CA ALA A 1 -7.53 23.70 -34.63
C ALA A 1 -6.11 23.69 -35.17
N PRO A 2 -5.09 23.13 -34.50
CA PRO A 2 -4.97 22.81 -33.07
C PRO A 2 -3.80 23.54 -32.37
N HIS A 3 -3.96 23.73 -31.06
CA HIS A 3 -2.91 24.04 -30.09
C HIS A 3 -1.93 22.84 -30.02
N THR A 4 -0.62 23.09 -30.01
CA THR A 4 0.36 22.09 -29.58
C THR A 4 1.37 22.75 -28.66
N GLN A 5 0.93 22.99 -27.42
CA GLN A 5 1.84 23.27 -26.31
C GLN A 5 2.23 21.93 -25.71
N LYS A 6 3.47 21.50 -25.97
CA LYS A 6 4.12 20.37 -25.31
C LYS A 6 3.99 20.53 -23.79
N LYS A 7 3.10 19.76 -23.15
CA LYS A 7 3.20 19.48 -21.72
C LYS A 7 4.38 18.53 -21.54
N MET A 8 5.55 19.09 -21.26
CA MET A 8 6.62 18.32 -20.60
C MET A 8 6.08 17.88 -19.23
N GLY A 9 6.17 16.57 -18.98
CA GLY A 9 5.74 15.95 -17.74
C GLY A 9 6.49 16.54 -16.55
N GLY A 10 5.80 17.36 -15.78
CA GLY A 10 6.21 17.68 -14.42
C GLY A 10 5.77 16.53 -13.53
N GLY A 11 6.71 15.64 -13.19
CA GLY A 11 6.54 14.77 -12.04
C GLY A 11 6.31 15.64 -10.82
N GLU A 12 5.12 15.56 -10.24
CA GLU A 12 4.81 16.29 -9.02
C GLU A 12 5.63 15.67 -7.88
N LEU A 13 6.69 16.35 -7.46
CA LEU A 13 7.49 15.93 -6.33
C LEU A 13 6.63 15.99 -5.06
N LEU A 14 6.32 14.83 -4.48
CA LEU A 14 5.68 14.79 -3.17
C LEU A 14 6.68 15.31 -2.12
N LYS A 15 6.19 16.16 -1.21
CA LYS A 15 6.94 16.60 -0.01
C LYS A 15 7.41 15.36 0.77
N GLY A 16 8.66 14.97 0.55
CA GLY A 16 9.20 13.69 1.02
C GLY A 16 10.37 13.15 0.19
N GLY A 17 10.64 13.71 -1.01
CA GLY A 17 11.84 13.39 -1.78
C GLY A 17 11.74 12.12 -2.64
N TYR A 18 10.53 11.60 -2.85
CA TYR A 18 10.29 10.49 -3.77
C TYR A 18 9.61 11.03 -5.03
N GLU A 19 10.20 10.73 -6.19
CA GLU A 19 9.54 10.94 -7.48
C GLU A 19 8.26 10.10 -7.50
N LEU A 20 7.14 10.71 -7.90
CA LEU A 20 5.92 9.95 -8.18
C LEU A 20 6.25 8.87 -9.20
N PRO A 21 5.66 7.66 -9.07
CA PRO A 21 5.78 6.67 -10.13
C PRO A 21 5.36 7.30 -11.47
N PRO A 22 5.97 6.89 -12.59
CA PRO A 22 5.53 7.34 -13.91
C PRO A 22 4.01 7.21 -13.98
N ALA A 23 3.31 8.15 -14.63
CA ALA A 23 1.85 8.34 -14.60
C ALA A 23 0.97 7.10 -14.94
N HIS A 24 1.60 5.97 -15.27
CA HIS A 24 1.00 4.69 -15.62
C HIS A 24 1.27 3.55 -14.63
N ALA A 25 2.18 3.69 -13.66
CA ALA A 25 2.50 2.64 -12.69
C ALA A 25 1.75 2.84 -11.36
N SER A 26 1.05 1.80 -10.89
CA SER A 26 0.43 1.79 -9.57
C SER A 26 1.49 1.89 -8.47
N LEU A 27 1.16 2.51 -7.34
CA LEU A 27 2.06 2.65 -6.18
C LEU A 27 2.67 1.29 -5.75
N GLU A 28 1.85 0.24 -5.80
CA GLU A 28 2.24 -1.14 -5.49
C GLU A 28 3.31 -1.67 -6.45
N ASP A 29 3.17 -1.38 -7.75
CA ASP A 29 4.11 -1.81 -8.78
C ASP A 29 5.45 -1.09 -8.64
N TYR A 30 5.41 0.22 -8.40
CA TYR A 30 6.61 1.01 -8.11
C TYR A 30 7.38 0.50 -6.89
N VAL A 31 6.69 0.19 -5.79
CA VAL A 31 7.33 -0.34 -4.58
C VAL A 31 7.96 -1.70 -4.86
N ARG A 32 7.26 -2.61 -5.57
CA ARG A 32 7.82 -3.92 -5.92
C ARG A 32 9.05 -3.85 -6.82
N GLN A 33 9.17 -2.80 -7.63
CA GLN A 33 10.34 -2.58 -8.50
C GLN A 33 11.51 -1.90 -7.77
N THR A 34 11.24 -1.08 -6.75
CA THR A 34 12.25 -0.20 -6.12
C THR A 34 12.68 -0.67 -4.74
N VAL A 35 11.85 -1.42 -4.04
CA VAL A 35 12.09 -1.91 -2.69
C VAL A 35 12.21 -3.42 -2.73
N LYS A 36 13.33 -3.94 -2.23
CA LYS A 36 13.55 -5.37 -2.13
C LYS A 36 12.79 -5.93 -0.93
N GLU A 37 12.16 -7.08 -1.12
CA GLU A 37 11.48 -7.82 -0.06
C GLU A 37 12.48 -8.13 1.08
N PRO A 38 12.31 -7.59 2.29
CA PRO A 38 13.20 -7.88 3.41
C PRO A 38 12.96 -9.29 3.95
N PRO A 39 13.99 -9.93 4.52
CA PRO A 39 13.80 -11.16 5.29
C PRO A 39 12.94 -10.89 6.54
N LEU A 40 11.96 -11.76 6.79
CA LEU A 40 10.98 -11.60 7.87
C LEU A 40 11.60 -11.75 9.27
N ASP A 41 12.70 -12.50 9.37
CA ASP A 41 13.47 -12.68 10.60
C ASP A 41 14.42 -11.50 10.91
N ASN A 42 14.64 -10.58 9.97
CA ASN A 42 15.57 -9.48 10.14
C ASN A 42 14.86 -8.14 10.39
N SER A 43 14.61 -7.87 11.67
CA SER A 43 13.95 -6.64 12.12
C SER A 43 14.65 -5.34 11.68
N GLU A 44 15.97 -5.32 11.51
CA GLU A 44 16.69 -4.12 11.06
C GLU A 44 16.37 -3.82 9.58
N GLU A 45 16.44 -4.84 8.72
CA GLU A 45 16.10 -4.71 7.31
C GLU A 45 14.62 -4.37 7.12
N ILE A 46 13.73 -4.94 7.94
CA ILE A 46 12.31 -4.56 7.98
C ILE A 46 12.15 -3.06 8.28
N ASN A 47 12.82 -2.55 9.31
CA ASN A 47 12.73 -1.13 9.68
C ASN A 47 13.27 -0.21 8.59
N LYS A 48 14.37 -0.60 7.91
CA LYS A 48 14.88 0.13 6.73
C LYS A 48 13.85 0.14 5.61
N THR A 49 13.26 -1.01 5.29
CA THR A 49 12.19 -1.13 4.29
C THR A 49 11.00 -0.24 4.64
N ILE A 50 10.54 -0.22 5.90
CA ILE A 50 9.44 0.66 6.34
C ILE A 50 9.75 2.13 6.09
N ALA A 51 11.00 2.55 6.30
CA ALA A 51 11.42 3.92 6.05
C ALA A 51 11.41 4.29 4.55
N LEU A 52 11.60 3.31 3.67
CA LEU A 52 11.54 3.46 2.22
C LEU A 52 10.11 3.42 1.67
N LEU A 53 9.19 2.75 2.37
CA LEU A 53 7.81 2.63 1.92
C LEU A 53 7.07 3.97 1.96
N PRO A 54 6.24 4.27 0.93
CA PRO A 54 5.47 5.50 0.91
C PRO A 54 4.40 5.50 2.02
N LYS A 55 4.30 6.63 2.73
CA LYS A 55 3.35 6.78 3.83
C LYS A 55 1.92 6.90 3.32
N VAL A 56 1.14 5.84 3.46
CA VAL A 56 -0.28 5.81 3.05
C VAL A 56 -1.19 6.00 4.28
N LYS A 57 -2.05 7.03 4.24
CA LYS A 57 -3.00 7.29 5.34
C LYS A 57 -3.96 6.12 5.54
N GLY A 58 -3.95 5.58 6.76
CA GLY A 58 -4.76 4.43 7.17
C GLY A 58 -4.03 3.09 7.06
N VAL A 59 -2.81 3.06 6.51
CA VAL A 59 -1.97 1.87 6.47
C VAL A 59 -0.93 1.97 7.59
N SER A 60 -0.82 0.93 8.41
CA SER A 60 0.07 0.89 9.58
C SER A 60 0.69 -0.49 9.73
N TYR A 61 1.96 -0.53 10.13
CA TYR A 61 2.68 -1.77 10.43
C TYR A 61 2.59 -2.12 11.91
N CYS A 62 2.42 -3.41 12.23
CA CYS A 62 2.51 -3.99 13.56
C CYS A 62 3.75 -4.89 13.62
N ALA A 63 4.79 -4.44 14.34
CA ALA A 63 6.05 -5.17 14.42
C ALA A 63 5.96 -6.50 15.17
N TYR A 64 5.10 -6.57 16.20
CA TYR A 64 4.92 -7.77 17.00
C TYR A 64 4.35 -8.94 16.18
N GLU A 65 3.34 -8.66 15.35
CA GLU A 65 2.69 -9.66 14.50
C GLU A 65 3.31 -9.73 13.10
N GLN A 66 4.30 -8.88 12.82
CA GLN A 66 4.84 -8.68 11.47
C GLN A 66 3.74 -8.49 10.41
N SER A 67 2.77 -7.63 10.72
CA SER A 67 1.55 -7.49 9.93
C SER A 67 1.32 -6.05 9.46
N TRP A 68 0.66 -5.91 8.31
CA TRP A 68 0.21 -4.63 7.78
C TRP A 68 -1.29 -4.50 7.90
N ARG A 69 -1.76 -3.41 8.52
CA ARG A 69 -3.17 -3.12 8.69
C ARG A 69 -3.59 -1.94 7.82
N GLY A 70 -4.56 -2.15 6.96
CA GLY A 70 -5.26 -1.11 6.21
C GLY A 70 -6.56 -0.75 6.92
N SER A 71 -6.77 0.53 7.20
CA SER A 71 -7.94 1.04 7.92
C SER A 71 -8.54 2.27 7.24
N PHE A 72 -9.86 2.41 7.36
CA PHE A 72 -10.62 3.54 6.85
C PHE A 72 -11.72 3.95 7.83
N LYS A 73 -11.67 5.22 8.25
CA LYS A 73 -12.69 5.80 9.12
C LYS A 73 -13.87 6.27 8.27
N GLN A 74 -15.05 5.72 8.51
CA GLN A 74 -16.27 6.12 7.83
C GLN A 74 -16.72 7.53 8.29
N LYS A 75 -17.30 8.31 7.38
CA LYS A 75 -17.66 9.72 7.63
C LYS A 75 -18.97 9.91 8.42
N LYS A 76 -19.78 8.87 8.64
CA LYS A 76 -21.07 8.95 9.36
C LYS A 76 -21.32 7.72 10.21
N GLY A 77 -21.01 7.77 11.50
CA GLY A 77 -21.46 6.80 12.53
C GLY A 77 -21.03 5.34 12.35
N GLY A 78 -20.49 4.95 11.20
CA GLY A 78 -20.03 3.60 10.90
C GLY A 78 -18.73 3.28 11.62
N GLU A 79 -18.62 2.04 12.05
CA GLU A 79 -17.39 1.53 12.65
C GLU A 79 -16.23 1.66 11.66
N PRO A 80 -15.02 1.97 12.16
CA PRO A 80 -13.84 1.99 11.32
C PRO A 80 -13.63 0.60 10.71
N LEU A 81 -13.55 0.55 9.38
CA LEU A 81 -13.22 -0.68 8.69
C LEU A 81 -11.71 -0.86 8.76
N SER A 82 -11.26 -2.04 9.18
CA SER A 82 -9.85 -2.37 9.18
C SER A 82 -9.62 -3.82 8.85
N ARG A 83 -8.54 -4.10 8.12
CA ARG A 83 -8.09 -5.44 7.82
C ARG A 83 -6.58 -5.54 7.98
N THR A 84 -6.14 -6.65 8.57
CA THR A 84 -4.74 -6.94 8.87
C THR A 84 -4.26 -8.07 7.97
N TYR A 85 -3.03 -7.96 7.49
CA TYR A 85 -2.37 -8.93 6.62
C TYR A 85 -1.03 -9.31 7.23
N LEU A 86 -0.87 -10.57 7.62
CA LEU A 86 0.39 -11.13 8.11
C LEU A 86 1.37 -11.27 6.94
N ALA A 87 2.63 -10.89 7.14
CA ALA A 87 3.65 -10.98 6.09
C ALA A 87 3.85 -12.43 5.61
N GLU A 88 3.84 -13.40 6.52
CA GLU A 88 3.94 -14.82 6.20
C GLU A 88 2.78 -15.30 5.31
N GLU A 89 1.53 -14.95 5.65
CA GLU A 89 0.34 -15.37 4.89
C GLU A 89 0.20 -14.66 3.54
N ALA A 90 0.71 -13.43 3.44
CA ALA A 90 0.67 -12.67 2.21
C ALA A 90 1.71 -13.16 1.18
N GLY A 91 2.71 -13.94 1.61
CA GLY A 91 3.85 -14.35 0.80
C GLY A 91 5.00 -13.33 0.80
N GLY A 92 5.00 -12.36 1.72
CA GLY A 92 6.01 -11.33 1.81
C GLY A 92 5.58 -10.10 2.61
N PHE A 93 6.57 -9.33 3.10
CA PHE A 93 6.36 -8.11 3.86
C PHE A 93 5.79 -6.97 3.00
N ILE A 94 6.36 -6.75 1.83
CA ILE A 94 5.89 -5.79 0.83
C ILE A 94 4.54 -6.25 0.28
N GLU A 95 4.33 -7.55 0.11
CA GLU A 95 3.04 -8.05 -0.38
C GLU A 95 1.90 -7.83 0.62
N ALA A 96 2.15 -8.05 1.93
CA ALA A 96 1.21 -7.68 2.97
C ALA A 96 0.92 -6.17 2.98
N TRP A 97 1.93 -5.33 2.76
CA TRP A 97 1.76 -3.88 2.64
C TRP A 97 0.86 -3.50 1.45
N CYS A 98 1.10 -4.09 0.27
CA CYS A 98 0.29 -3.86 -0.93
C CYS A 98 -1.18 -4.24 -0.68
N ARG A 99 -1.43 -5.41 -0.08
CA ARG A 99 -2.79 -5.84 0.29
C ARG A 99 -3.47 -4.86 1.27
N ALA A 100 -2.74 -4.33 2.26
CA ALA A 100 -3.24 -3.34 3.19
C ALA A 100 -3.59 -1.99 2.51
N VAL A 101 -2.77 -1.54 1.56
CA VAL A 101 -3.04 -0.35 0.73
C VAL A 101 -4.30 -0.57 -0.11
N HIS A 102 -4.43 -1.74 -0.73
CA HIS A 102 -5.57 -2.10 -1.55
C HIS A 102 -6.87 -2.18 -0.73
N ALA A 103 -6.86 -2.85 0.43
CA ALA A 103 -8.00 -2.92 1.34
C ALA A 103 -8.50 -1.54 1.76
N ARG A 104 -7.57 -0.66 2.14
CA ARG A 104 -7.90 0.74 2.46
C ARG A 104 -8.53 1.46 1.28
N ARG A 105 -8.10 1.19 0.03
CA ARG A 105 -8.68 1.79 -1.18
C ARG A 105 -10.10 1.28 -1.42
N ILE A 106 -10.36 -0.01 -1.23
CA ILE A 106 -11.70 -0.62 -1.31
C ILE A 106 -12.63 0.05 -0.29
N PHE A 107 -12.22 0.09 0.99
CA PHE A 107 -13.02 0.71 2.05
C PHE A 107 -13.34 2.18 1.78
N ARG A 108 -12.40 2.93 1.21
CA ARG A 108 -12.64 4.34 0.83
C ARG A 108 -13.70 4.47 -0.26
N LEU A 109 -13.72 3.55 -1.23
CA LEU A 109 -14.64 3.62 -2.37
C LEU A 109 -16.04 3.08 -2.04
N GLY A 110 -16.26 2.63 -0.79
CA GLY A 110 -17.52 1.99 -0.40
C GLY A 110 -17.71 0.63 -1.08
N GLY A 111 -16.61 0.00 -1.52
CA GLY A 111 -16.66 -1.34 -2.08
C GLY A 111 -17.00 -2.34 -0.97
N ASP A 112 -18.05 -3.12 -1.22
CA ASP A 112 -18.39 -4.29 -0.40
C ASP A 112 -17.31 -5.36 -0.63
N GLU A 113 -16.79 -5.94 0.46
CA GLU A 113 -15.62 -6.83 0.45
C GLU A 113 -15.89 -8.23 -0.16
N SER A 114 -17.08 -8.43 -0.76
CA SER A 114 -17.47 -9.69 -1.41
C SER A 114 -16.59 -10.09 -2.61
N ALA A 115 -15.61 -9.26 -3.00
CA ALA A 115 -14.66 -9.51 -4.08
C ALA A 115 -13.23 -9.89 -3.62
N ALA A 116 -13.00 -10.22 -2.34
CA ALA A 116 -11.78 -10.91 -1.94
C ALA A 116 -11.93 -12.41 -2.28
N PRO A 117 -10.94 -13.06 -2.93
CA PRO A 117 -11.00 -14.50 -3.13
C PRO A 117 -11.13 -15.16 -1.75
N PRO A 118 -11.98 -16.19 -1.59
CA PRO A 118 -12.01 -16.96 -0.36
C PRO A 118 -10.59 -17.44 -0.09
N THR A 119 -10.11 -17.26 1.13
CA THR A 119 -8.97 -18.04 1.61
C THR A 119 -9.44 -19.50 1.62
N SER A 120 -9.22 -20.21 0.52
CA SER A 120 -9.28 -21.66 0.48
C SER A 120 -8.17 -22.17 1.38
N GLY A 121 -8.50 -22.37 2.66
CA GLY A 121 -7.81 -23.33 3.50
C GLY A 121 -8.24 -24.75 3.07
N PRO A 122 -7.36 -25.75 3.26
CA PRO A 122 -7.59 -27.13 2.82
C PRO A 122 -8.82 -27.79 3.45
#